data_AF-A0A1M5MMU0-F1
#
_entry.id   AF-A0A1M5MMU0-F1
#
_cell.length_a   1.000
_cell.length_b   1.000
_cell.length_c   1.000
_cell.angle_alpha   90.00
_cell.angle_beta   90.00
_cell.angle_gamma   90.00
#
_symmetry.space_group_name_H-M   'P 1'
#
loop_
_entity.id
_entity.type
_entity.pdbx_description
1 polymer ?
#
loop_
_entity_poly.entity_id
_entity_poly.type
_entity_poly.pdbx_seq_one_letter_code
_entity_poly.pdbx_strand_id
1 'polypeptide(L)'
;MMPGKNDILQTDIETILSIGEKIIQYHTLLGVKSPLDNVVIADLNAKLSIAKHKHEEGAKYKKLMEEAWRERDYYYLGIQDKSIRNTLMAISSILKKDSWNTAEWGL
;
A
#
# COMPACT_ATOMS: atom_id res chain seq x y z
N MET A 1 9.84 2.57 23.94
CA MET A 1 9.27 3.62 23.07
C MET A 1 7.79 3.30 22.95
N MET A 2 6.91 4.19 23.44
CA MET A 2 5.48 3.90 23.61
C MET A 2 4.73 3.84 22.26
N PRO A 3 3.80 2.89 22.05
CA PRO A 3 2.82 2.99 20.96
C PRO A 3 1.83 4.10 21.33
N GLY A 4 2.11 5.31 20.85
CA GLY A 4 1.28 6.48 21.08
C GLY A 4 0.20 6.63 20.01
N LYS A 5 -1.07 6.54 20.43
CA LYS A 5 -2.25 7.23 19.87
C LYS A 5 -2.45 7.18 18.35
N ASN A 6 -3.10 6.10 17.87
CA ASN A 6 -4.15 6.03 16.84
C ASN A 6 -4.08 4.69 16.08
N ASP A 7 -4.27 3.58 16.79
CA ASP A 7 -4.30 2.22 16.18
C ASP A 7 -5.51 1.97 15.26
N ILE A 8 -6.41 2.95 15.09
CA ILE A 8 -7.45 2.89 14.04
C ILE A 8 -6.81 2.99 12.64
N LEU A 9 -5.61 3.57 12.52
CA LEU A 9 -4.87 3.66 11.24
C LEU A 9 -4.02 2.42 10.93
N GLN A 10 -3.92 1.45 11.84
CA GLN A 10 -3.36 0.13 11.54
C GLN A 10 -4.40 -0.83 10.95
N THR A 11 -5.66 -0.42 10.90
CA THR A 11 -6.74 -1.18 10.26
C THR A 11 -6.61 -1.10 8.73
N ASP A 12 -7.05 -2.17 8.06
CA ASP A 12 -7.20 -2.23 6.61
C ASP A 12 -7.90 -0.96 6.06
N ILE A 13 -7.22 -0.26 5.14
CA ILE A 13 -7.66 1.03 4.58
C ILE A 13 -9.02 0.87 3.89
N GLU A 14 -9.31 -0.28 3.30
CA GLU A 14 -10.61 -0.57 2.68
C GLU A 14 -11.73 -0.55 3.73
N THR A 15 -11.48 -1.13 4.90
CA THR A 15 -12.40 -1.12 6.04
C THR A 15 -12.70 0.32 6.51
N ILE A 16 -11.68 1.18 6.60
CA ILE A 16 -11.86 2.59 6.99
C ILE A 16 -12.71 3.34 5.96
N LEU A 17 -12.42 3.15 4.67
CA LEU A 17 -13.18 3.78 3.59
C LEU A 17 -14.65 3.32 3.60
N SER A 18 -14.90 2.02 3.84
CA SER A 18 -16.25 1.46 3.92
C SER A 18 -17.04 1.98 5.13
N ILE A 19 -16.40 2.11 6.30
CA ILE A 19 -17.05 2.70 7.48
C ILE A 19 -17.43 4.15 7.20
N GLY A 20 -16.54 4.94 6.57
CA GLY A 20 -16.82 6.31 6.17
C GLY A 20 -18.07 6.43 5.28
N GLU A 21 -18.23 5.54 4.31
CA GLU A 21 -19.43 5.50 3.45
C GLU A 21 -20.70 5.26 4.26
N LYS A 22 -20.68 4.26 5.15
CA LYS A 22 -21.84 3.89 5.96
C LYS A 22 -22.27 5.03 6.87
N ILE A 23 -21.32 5.75 7.47
CA ILE A 23 -21.60 6.94 8.30
C ILE A 23 -22.29 8.00 7.45
N ILE A 24 -21.72 8.38 6.30
CA ILE A 24 -22.29 9.40 5.42
C ILE A 24 -23.68 9.00 4.94
N GLN A 25 -23.87 7.75 4.51
CA GLN A 25 -25.16 7.23 4.06
C GLN A 25 -26.20 7.29 5.18
N TYR A 26 -25.84 6.83 6.38
CA TYR A 26 -26.74 6.84 7.53
C TYR A 26 -27.19 8.27 7.88
N HIS A 27 -26.25 9.20 7.98
CA HIS A 27 -26.56 10.60 8.31
C HIS A 27 -27.32 11.32 7.20
N THR A 28 -27.07 10.96 5.93
CA THR A 28 -27.87 11.45 4.79
C THR A 28 -29.32 10.96 4.88
N LEU A 29 -29.53 9.68 5.23
CA LEU A 29 -30.87 9.09 5.39
C LEU A 29 -31.64 9.70 6.57
N LEU A 30 -30.96 10.07 7.65
CA LEU A 30 -31.57 10.74 8.80
C LEU A 30 -32.06 12.16 8.47
N GLY A 31 -31.48 12.82 7.47
CA GLY A 31 -31.82 14.19 7.09
C GLY A 31 -31.75 15.14 8.29
N VAL A 32 -32.85 15.85 8.56
CA VAL A 32 -32.95 16.81 9.68
C VAL A 32 -32.81 16.19 11.08
N LYS A 33 -32.94 14.86 11.21
CA LYS A 33 -32.72 14.14 12.49
C LYS A 33 -31.25 13.81 12.73
N SER A 34 -30.40 14.01 11.73
CA SER A 34 -28.96 13.81 11.86
C SER A 34 -28.38 14.84 12.82
N PRO A 35 -27.49 14.44 13.75
CA PRO A 35 -26.69 15.39 14.52
C PRO A 35 -25.60 16.08 13.68
N LEU A 36 -25.42 15.68 12.42
CA LEU A 36 -24.47 16.29 11.49
C LEU A 36 -25.20 17.22 10.51
N ASP A 37 -24.67 18.41 10.33
CA ASP A 37 -25.14 19.36 9.32
C ASP A 37 -24.91 18.84 7.89
N ASN A 38 -25.83 19.17 6.98
CA ASN A 38 -25.73 18.80 5.57
C ASN A 38 -24.42 19.28 4.91
N VAL A 39 -23.89 20.42 5.34
CA VAL A 39 -22.61 20.96 4.85
C VAL A 39 -21.45 20.06 5.27
N VAL A 40 -21.47 19.55 6.50
CA VAL A 40 -20.46 18.62 7.01
C VAL A 40 -20.55 17.28 6.29
N ILE A 41 -21.76 16.76 6.05
CA ILE A 41 -21.97 15.53 5.29
C ILE A 41 -21.43 15.66 3.87
N ALA A 42 -21.69 16.79 3.20
CA ALA A 42 -21.19 17.07 1.85
C ALA A 42 -19.66 17.16 1.79
N ASP A 43 -19.03 17.86 2.74
CA ASP A 43 -17.56 17.96 2.83
C ASP A 43 -16.91 16.59 3.10
N LEU A 44 -17.47 15.81 4.03
CA LEU A 44 -17.00 14.45 4.31
C LEU A 44 -17.11 13.54 3.09
N ASN A 45 -18.20 13.63 2.34
CA ASN A 45 -18.40 12.86 1.11
C ASN A 45 -17.38 13.21 0.03
N ALA A 46 -17.10 14.50 -0.17
CA ALA A 46 -16.09 14.95 -1.12
C ALA A 46 -14.69 14.43 -0.74
N LYS A 47 -14.31 14.55 0.53
CA LYS A 47 -13.01 14.06 1.04
C LYS A 47 -12.89 12.54 0.92
N LEU A 48 -13.95 11.80 1.26
CA LEU A 48 -13.96 10.34 1.13
C LEU A 48 -13.84 9.90 -0.33
N SER A 49 -14.51 10.59 -1.25
CA SER A 49 -14.40 10.32 -2.68
C SER A 49 -12.96 10.51 -3.19
N ILE A 50 -12.30 11.60 -2.81
CA ILE A 50 -10.89 11.86 -3.15
C ILE A 50 -9.99 10.77 -2.56
N ALA A 51 -10.21 10.40 -1.29
CA ALA A 51 -9.42 9.37 -0.62
C ALA A 51 -9.52 8.01 -1.33
N LYS A 52 -10.72 7.59 -1.73
CA LYS A 52 -10.93 6.36 -2.53
C LYS A 52 -10.21 6.43 -3.86
N HIS A 53 -10.38 7.54 -4.58
CA HIS A 53 -9.74 7.70 -5.87
C HIS A 53 -8.21 7.56 -5.76
N LYS A 54 -7.60 8.19 -4.75
CA LYS A 54 -6.16 8.05 -4.50
C LYS A 54 -5.74 6.66 -4.05
N HIS A 55 -6.57 5.98 -3.27
CA HIS A 55 -6.32 4.59 -2.89
C HIS A 55 -6.33 3.67 -4.12
N GLU A 56 -7.33 3.79 -4.99
CA GLU A 56 -7.42 3.02 -6.25
C GLU A 56 -6.25 3.31 -7.20
N GLU A 57 -5.85 4.58 -7.30
CA GLU A 57 -4.69 5.00 -8.08
C GLU A 57 -3.40 4.35 -7.54
N GLY A 58 -3.21 4.36 -6.22
CA GLY A 58 -2.09 3.67 -5.57
C GLY A 58 -2.10 2.16 -5.80
N ALA A 59 -3.27 1.52 -5.74
CA ALA A 59 -3.41 0.10 -6.02
C ALA A 59 -3.02 -0.25 -7.47
N LYS A 60 -3.37 0.61 -8.44
CA LYS A 60 -2.94 0.46 -9.84
C LYS A 60 -1.43 0.57 -9.97
N TYR A 61 -0.81 1.57 -9.34
CA TYR A 61 0.66 1.72 -9.38
C TYR A 61 1.38 0.55 -8.72
N LYS A 62 0.86 0.05 -7.60
CA LYS A 62 1.38 -1.16 -6.96
C LYS A 62 1.34 -2.36 -7.91
N LYS A 63 0.22 -2.56 -8.60
CA LYS A 63 0.08 -3.65 -9.57
C LYS A 63 1.09 -3.52 -10.72
N LEU A 64 1.23 -2.33 -11.31
CA LEU A 64 2.20 -2.08 -12.38
C LEU A 64 3.64 -2.34 -11.91
N MET A 65 3.98 -1.93 -10.68
CA MET A 65 5.27 -2.20 -10.07
C MET A 65 5.51 -3.70 -9.92
N GLU A 66 4.53 -4.44 -9.39
CA GLU A 66 4.61 -5.90 -9.22
C GLU A 66 4.74 -6.63 -10.57
N GLU A 67 4.06 -6.15 -11.61
CA GLU A 67 4.17 -6.67 -12.98
C GLU A 67 5.58 -6.41 -13.53
N ALA A 68 6.09 -5.18 -13.44
CA ALA A 68 7.44 -4.84 -13.89
C ALA A 68 8.52 -5.65 -13.16
N TRP A 69 8.37 -5.88 -11.85
CA TRP A 69 9.28 -6.73 -11.09
C TRP A 69 9.21 -8.18 -11.54
N ARG A 70 8.01 -8.70 -11.78
CA ARG A 70 7.82 -10.06 -12.30
C ARG A 70 8.45 -10.22 -13.67
N GLU A 71 8.29 -9.24 -14.56
CA GLU A 71 8.91 -9.26 -15.89
C GLU A 71 10.43 -9.19 -15.83
N ARG A 72 10.99 -8.30 -14.99
CA ARG A 72 12.44 -8.25 -14.70
C ARG A 72 12.95 -9.63 -14.27
N ASP A 73 12.27 -10.21 -13.28
CA ASP A 73 12.68 -11.47 -12.66
C ASP A 73 12.55 -12.66 -13.61
N TYR A 74 11.50 -12.66 -14.43
CA TYR A 74 11.22 -13.72 -15.38
C TYR A 74 12.09 -13.64 -16.64
N TYR A 75 12.13 -12.50 -17.32
CA TYR A 75 12.78 -12.37 -18.63
C TYR A 75 14.26 -12.01 -18.53
N TYR A 76 14.66 -11.21 -17.54
CA TYR A 76 16.00 -10.62 -17.51
C TYR A 76 16.93 -11.27 -16.50
N LEU A 77 16.40 -11.76 -15.38
CA LEU A 77 17.19 -12.45 -14.35
C LEU A 77 17.07 -13.97 -14.41
N GLY A 78 16.22 -14.52 -15.28
CA GLY A 78 16.13 -15.97 -15.50
C GLY A 78 15.86 -16.77 -14.23
N ILE A 79 15.14 -16.23 -13.25
CA ILE A 79 14.99 -16.83 -11.90
C ILE A 79 14.26 -18.19 -11.93
N GLN A 80 13.62 -18.56 -13.04
CA GLN A 80 13.10 -19.91 -13.27
C GLN A 80 14.20 -20.95 -13.48
N ASP A 81 15.38 -20.55 -13.97
CA ASP A 81 16.54 -21.42 -13.99
C ASP A 81 17.07 -21.58 -12.57
N LYS A 82 17.00 -22.82 -12.07
CA LYS A 82 17.40 -23.18 -10.72
C LYS A 82 18.88 -22.85 -10.45
N SER A 83 19.75 -22.93 -11.47
CA SER A 83 21.16 -22.60 -11.34
C SER A 83 21.38 -21.09 -11.15
N ILE A 84 20.69 -20.26 -11.94
CA ILE A 84 20.75 -18.81 -11.84
C ILE A 84 20.16 -18.34 -10.51
N ARG A 85 19.00 -18.86 -10.12
CA ARG A 85 18.37 -18.57 -8.83
C ARG A 85 19.27 -18.91 -7.64
N ASN A 86 19.88 -20.09 -7.63
CA ASN A 86 20.79 -20.50 -6.55
C ASN A 86 22.03 -19.60 -6.48
N THR A 87 22.55 -19.20 -7.63
CA THR A 87 23.69 -18.28 -7.72
C THR A 87 23.34 -16.90 -7.18
N LEU A 88 22.19 -16.34 -7.56
CA LEU A 88 21.70 -15.04 -7.05
C LEU A 88 21.46 -15.08 -5.54
N MET A 89 20.89 -16.18 -5.00
CA MET A 89 20.72 -16.36 -3.56
C MET A 89 22.05 -16.47 -2.81
N ALA A 90 23.04 -17.16 -3.38
CA ALA A 90 24.37 -17.28 -2.80
C ALA A 90 25.07 -15.91 -2.75
N ILE A 91 25.04 -15.14 -3.85
CA ILE A 91 25.58 -13.77 -3.91
C ILE A 91 24.88 -12.89 -2.87
N SER A 92 23.53 -12.88 -2.83
CA SER A 92 22.79 -12.09 -1.83
C SER A 92 23.17 -12.44 -0.39
N SER A 93 23.42 -13.72 -0.11
CA SER A 93 23.82 -14.19 1.22
C SER A 93 25.24 -13.72 1.59
N ILE A 94 26.16 -13.70 0.62
CA ILE A 94 27.52 -13.16 0.79
C ILE A 94 27.46 -11.65 1.05
N LEU A 95 26.73 -10.89 0.22
CA LEU A 95 26.59 -9.43 0.37
C LEU A 95 26.01 -9.03 1.74
N LYS A 96 25.08 -9.82 2.29
CA LYS A 96 24.50 -9.58 3.63
C LYS A 96 25.46 -9.91 4.77
N LYS A 97 26.40 -10.84 4.57
CA LYS A 97 27.32 -11.33 5.60
C LYS A 97 28.64 -10.54 5.62
N ASP A 98 29.11 -10.10 4.46
CA ASP A 98 30.40 -9.43 4.26
C ASP A 98 30.23 -8.03 3.63
N SER A 99 29.36 -7.19 4.22
CA SER A 99 29.03 -5.85 3.71
C SER A 99 30.23 -4.87 3.63
N TRP A 100 31.38 -5.22 4.18
CA TRP A 100 32.61 -4.41 4.14
C TRP A 100 33.49 -4.68 2.90
N ASN A 101 33.29 -5.82 2.20
CA ASN A 101 34.15 -6.27 1.10
C ASN A 101 33.57 -6.00 -0.30
N THR A 102 32.38 -5.40 -0.39
CA THR A 102 31.66 -5.19 -1.66
C THR A 102 32.00 -3.86 -2.33
N ALA A 103 32.80 -3.01 -1.67
CA ALA A 103 33.25 -1.73 -2.19
C ALA A 103 34.10 -1.86 -3.47
N GLU A 104 34.82 -2.97 -3.65
CA GLU A 104 35.58 -3.25 -4.88
C GLU A 104 34.68 -3.51 -6.10
N TRP A 105 33.39 -3.77 -5.89
CA TRP A 105 32.44 -4.09 -6.96
C TRP A 105 31.65 -2.86 -7.44
N GLY A 106 31.92 -1.67 -6.87
CA GLY A 106 31.26 -0.42 -7.25
C GLY A 106 29.78 -0.33 -6.86
N LEU A 107 29.36 -1.11 -5.85
CA LEU A 107 28.01 -1.10 -5.26
C LEU A 107 27.94 -0.23 -4.00
#